data_AF-A0A1W6MQG0-F1
#
_entry.id   AF-A0A1W6MQG0-F1
#
_cell.length_a   1.000
_cell.length_b   1.000
_cell.length_c   1.000
_cell.angle_alpha   90.00
_cell.angle_beta   90.00
_cell.angle_gamma   90.00
#
_symmetry.space_group_name_H-M   'P 1'
#
loop_
_entity.id
_entity.type
_entity.pdbx_description
1 polymer ?
#
loop_
_entity_poly.entity_id
_entity_poly.type
_entity_poly.pdbx_seq_one_letter_code
_entity_poly.pdbx_strand_id
1 'polypeptide(L)'
;MQIFSDVSGRLQSALGKAEKGLQFVKANGAQFRQTSQPAADTARRNQVKNARFRIYVIDTGWNSVARKALRENLDLIREFNDEEEVYFLDRGQSIALLRRHSRLIGHDPIISVHDLQAIHRRRVHHVHGFRLHLGLLRQEDQALRALQMFARFLQMNRSAKDLEKVVRANLHRQGLAGAIEIVGGVGYKHLTEE
;
A
#
# COMPACT_ATOMS: atom_id res chain seq x y z
N MET A 1 9.23 -2.60 27.60
CA MET A 1 9.78 -3.32 26.43
C MET A 1 8.93 -4.56 26.13
N GLN A 2 7.64 -4.37 25.81
CA GLN A 2 6.64 -5.45 25.66
C GLN A 2 5.87 -5.43 24.32
N ILE A 3 6.14 -4.45 23.44
CA ILE A 3 5.44 -4.29 22.15
C ILE A 3 6.07 -5.17 21.04
N PHE A 4 7.30 -5.65 21.24
CA PHE A 4 8.04 -6.43 20.23
C PHE A 4 7.59 -7.89 20.07
N SER A 5 6.98 -8.50 21.09
CA SER A 5 6.56 -9.92 21.03
C SER A 5 5.20 -10.12 20.36
N ASP A 6 4.27 -9.17 20.50
CA ASP A 6 2.89 -9.31 20.03
C ASP A 6 2.78 -9.12 18.50
N VAL A 7 3.58 -8.21 17.93
CA VAL A 7 3.62 -7.97 16.47
C VAL A 7 4.22 -9.16 15.72
N SER A 8 5.26 -9.80 16.29
CA SER A 8 5.90 -10.98 15.71
C SER A 8 4.97 -12.21 15.67
N GLY A 9 4.14 -12.40 16.72
CA GLY A 9 3.17 -13.49 16.79
C GLY A 9 2.04 -13.37 15.75
N ARG A 10 1.50 -12.15 15.56
CA ARG A 10 0.49 -11.90 14.51
C ARG A 10 1.06 -12.09 13.10
N LEU A 11 2.31 -11.66 12.90
CA LEU A 11 3.06 -11.86 11.65
C LEU A 11 3.22 -13.34 11.30
N GLN A 12 3.62 -14.20 12.24
CA GLN A 12 3.76 -15.63 12.00
C GLN A 12 2.41 -16.33 11.80
N SER A 13 1.37 -15.90 12.50
CA SER A 13 0.01 -16.46 12.35
C SER A 13 -0.62 -16.12 11.00
N ALA A 14 -0.46 -14.88 10.51
CA ALA A 14 -0.98 -14.47 9.20
C ALA A 14 -0.19 -15.13 8.05
N LEU A 15 1.14 -15.21 8.15
CA LEU A 15 1.99 -15.89 7.17
C LEU A 15 1.70 -17.40 7.11
N GLY A 16 1.51 -18.05 8.26
CA GLY A 16 1.16 -19.48 8.31
C GLY A 16 -0.26 -19.82 7.82
N LYS A 17 -1.16 -18.83 7.76
CA LYS A 17 -2.51 -18.99 7.18
C LYS A 17 -2.50 -18.84 5.66
N ALA A 18 -1.68 -17.93 5.12
CA ALA A 18 -1.55 -17.71 3.69
C ALA A 18 -1.01 -18.95 2.94
N GLU A 19 -0.13 -19.74 3.57
CA GLU A 19 0.44 -20.95 2.95
C GLU A 19 -0.50 -22.17 2.98
N LYS A 20 -1.58 -22.16 3.79
CA LYS A 20 -2.53 -23.28 3.91
C LYS A 20 -3.82 -23.10 3.10
N GLY A 21 -4.00 -21.98 2.41
CA GLY A 21 -5.23 -21.63 1.71
C GLY A 21 -5.40 -22.19 0.29
N LEU A 22 -4.63 -23.20 -0.12
CA LEU A 22 -4.63 -23.72 -1.48
C LEU A 22 -5.41 -25.04 -1.64
N GLN A 23 -6.66 -25.11 -1.16
CA GLN A 23 -7.59 -26.19 -1.54
C GLN A 23 -9.04 -25.69 -1.66
N PHE A 24 -9.56 -25.78 -2.89
CA PHE A 24 -10.96 -25.92 -3.31
C PHE A 24 -12.05 -25.02 -2.67
N VAL A 25 -12.74 -24.21 -3.51
CA VAL A 25 -14.20 -24.31 -3.75
C VAL A 25 -14.55 -23.75 -5.16
N LYS A 26 -15.27 -24.56 -5.94
CA LYS A 26 -15.98 -24.18 -7.18
C LYS A 26 -17.39 -23.66 -6.85
N ALA A 27 -17.84 -22.68 -7.64
CA ALA A 27 -19.21 -22.33 -8.06
C ALA A 27 -20.36 -22.25 -7.03
N ASN A 28 -21.01 -21.07 -6.95
CA ASN A 28 -22.40 -20.87 -7.42
C ASN A 28 -22.91 -19.45 -7.09
N GLY A 29 -23.68 -18.88 -8.01
CA GLY A 29 -24.31 -17.57 -7.83
C GLY A 29 -25.53 -17.62 -6.91
N ALA A 30 -25.73 -16.55 -6.14
CA ALA A 30 -27.04 -16.09 -5.67
C ALA A 30 -26.90 -14.69 -5.02
N GLN A 31 -27.68 -13.74 -5.57
CA GLN A 31 -28.39 -12.64 -4.90
C GLN A 31 -27.77 -12.02 -3.64
N PHE A 32 -27.19 -10.82 -3.79
CA PHE A 32 -26.88 -9.92 -2.68
C PHE A 32 -28.17 -9.22 -2.18
N ARG A 33 -28.70 -9.69 -1.05
CA ARG A 33 -29.60 -8.91 -0.19
C ARG A 33 -28.78 -7.89 0.59
N GLN A 34 -29.02 -6.61 0.35
CA GLN A 34 -28.63 -5.53 1.26
C GLN A 34 -29.49 -5.62 2.52
N THR A 35 -28.89 -6.00 3.65
CA THR A 35 -29.48 -5.74 4.97
C THR A 35 -28.41 -5.19 5.91
N SER A 36 -28.58 -3.90 6.24
CA SER A 36 -28.42 -3.30 7.58
C SER A 36 -27.05 -3.39 8.26
N GLN A 37 -26.29 -2.27 8.31
CA GLN A 37 -25.34 -2.01 9.41
C GLN A 37 -24.86 -0.53 9.54
N PRO A 38 -25.69 0.38 10.10
CA PRO A 38 -25.26 1.76 10.37
C PRO A 38 -24.16 1.89 11.46
N ALA A 39 -24.02 0.89 12.35
CA ALA A 39 -23.01 0.89 13.40
C ALA A 39 -21.58 0.63 12.88
N ALA A 40 -21.43 -0.23 11.86
CA ALA A 40 -20.14 -0.51 11.23
C ALA A 40 -19.63 0.69 10.42
N ASP A 41 -20.54 1.42 9.77
CA ASP A 41 -20.22 2.65 9.04
C ASP A 41 -19.78 3.79 9.96
N THR A 42 -20.36 3.89 11.16
CA THR A 42 -19.99 4.92 12.14
C THR A 42 -18.62 4.63 12.77
N ALA A 43 -18.34 3.36 13.10
CA ALA A 43 -17.02 2.92 13.59
C ALA A 43 -15.93 3.12 12.52
N ARG A 44 -16.18 2.74 11.25
CA ARG A 44 -15.28 3.03 10.13
C ARG A 44 -15.05 4.53 9.95
N ARG A 45 -16.11 5.34 9.99
CA ARG A 45 -16.02 6.80 9.81
C ARG A 45 -15.23 7.49 10.95
N ASN A 46 -15.25 6.95 12.17
CA ASN A 46 -14.43 7.44 13.29
C ASN A 46 -12.99 6.91 13.24
N GLN A 47 -12.76 5.69 12.76
CA GLN A 47 -11.42 5.12 12.54
C GLN A 47 -10.63 5.94 11.51
N VAL A 48 -11.32 6.38 10.45
CA VAL A 48 -10.80 7.28 9.40
C VAL A 48 -10.29 8.63 9.94
N LYS A 49 -10.83 9.15 11.06
CA LYS A 49 -10.39 10.44 11.62
C LYS A 49 -8.93 10.42 12.10
N ASN A 50 -8.36 9.25 12.34
CA ASN A 50 -6.98 9.09 12.82
C ASN A 50 -6.05 8.42 11.78
N ALA A 51 -6.51 8.22 10.55
CA ALA A 51 -5.65 7.68 9.49
C ALA A 51 -4.49 8.65 9.24
N ARG A 52 -3.27 8.13 9.30
CA ARG A 52 -2.08 8.90 8.92
C ARG A 52 -1.84 8.78 7.43
N PHE A 53 -2.11 7.62 6.87
CA PHE A 53 -1.80 7.26 5.51
C PHE A 53 -3.08 7.07 4.69
N ARG A 54 -3.05 7.57 3.47
CA ARG A 54 -3.93 7.10 2.40
C ARG A 54 -3.11 6.24 1.45
N ILE A 55 -3.51 4.99 1.31
CA ILE A 55 -2.84 3.99 0.50
C ILE A 55 -3.68 3.74 -0.74
N TYR A 56 -3.10 3.92 -1.92
CA TYR A 56 -3.75 3.68 -3.19
C TYR A 56 -3.06 2.52 -3.89
N VAL A 57 -3.83 1.49 -4.23
CA VAL A 57 -3.38 0.37 -5.05
C VAL A 57 -3.85 0.60 -6.48
N ILE A 58 -2.89 0.76 -7.38
CA ILE A 58 -3.06 1.13 -8.79
C ILE A 58 -2.59 -0.04 -9.64
N ASP A 59 -3.47 -0.61 -10.46
CA ASP A 59 -3.18 -1.81 -11.25
C ASP A 59 -4.02 -1.80 -12.53
N THR A 60 -3.39 -1.77 -13.70
CA THR A 60 -4.10 -1.61 -14.99
C THR A 60 -4.64 -2.91 -15.57
N GLY A 61 -4.43 -4.05 -14.92
CA GLY A 61 -4.81 -5.33 -15.52
C GLY A 61 -3.66 -6.12 -16.10
N TRP A 62 -2.43 -5.58 -16.12
CA TRP A 62 -1.37 -6.17 -16.91
C TRP A 62 -0.93 -7.51 -16.31
N ASN A 63 -0.87 -8.56 -17.14
CA ASN A 63 -0.59 -9.91 -16.68
C ASN A 63 0.90 -10.06 -16.34
N SER A 64 1.27 -9.64 -15.13
CA SER A 64 2.62 -9.68 -14.59
C SER A 64 2.69 -10.57 -13.36
N VAL A 65 3.89 -11.10 -13.08
CA VAL A 65 4.16 -11.83 -11.83
C VAL A 65 3.88 -10.97 -10.59
N ALA A 66 4.14 -9.66 -10.69
CA ALA A 66 3.86 -8.69 -9.63
C ALA A 66 2.36 -8.53 -9.38
N ARG A 67 1.52 -8.55 -10.43
CA ARG A 67 0.06 -8.54 -10.30
C ARG A 67 -0.44 -9.80 -9.61
N LYS A 68 0.06 -10.97 -9.97
CA LYS A 68 -0.31 -12.24 -9.32
C LYS A 68 0.00 -12.17 -7.82
N ALA A 69 1.26 -11.84 -7.47
CA ALA A 69 1.69 -11.68 -6.09
C ALA A 69 0.84 -10.65 -5.32
N LEU A 70 0.57 -9.49 -5.93
CA LEU A 70 -0.29 -8.48 -5.32
C LEU A 70 -1.69 -9.03 -5.04
N ARG A 71 -2.34 -9.65 -6.03
CA ARG A 71 -3.72 -10.14 -5.91
C ARG A 71 -3.87 -11.23 -4.85
N GLU A 72 -2.91 -12.16 -4.80
CA GLU A 72 -2.91 -13.25 -3.82
C GLU A 72 -2.63 -12.76 -2.40
N ASN A 73 -2.02 -11.58 -2.25
CA ASN A 73 -1.62 -11.01 -0.96
C ASN A 73 -2.30 -9.67 -0.65
N LEU A 74 -3.45 -9.40 -1.27
CA LEU A 74 -4.20 -8.15 -1.04
C LEU A 74 -4.69 -8.03 0.40
N ASP A 75 -5.11 -9.14 0.99
CA ASP A 75 -5.61 -9.16 2.34
C ASP A 75 -4.51 -8.83 3.35
N LEU A 76 -3.25 -9.20 3.07
CA LEU A 76 -2.10 -8.79 3.88
C LEU A 76 -2.00 -7.27 3.95
N ILE A 77 -2.16 -6.56 2.83
CA ILE A 77 -2.10 -5.08 2.82
C ILE A 77 -3.21 -4.51 3.72
N ARG A 78 -4.42 -5.08 3.68
CA ARG A 78 -5.56 -4.61 4.49
C ARG A 78 -5.37 -4.92 5.97
N GLU A 79 -4.96 -6.14 6.30
CA GLU A 79 -4.77 -6.60 7.67
C GLU A 79 -3.68 -5.84 8.41
N PHE A 80 -2.57 -5.52 7.73
CA PHE A 80 -1.46 -4.78 8.34
C PHE A 80 -1.69 -3.27 8.44
N ASN A 81 -2.68 -2.74 7.73
CA ASN A 81 -2.98 -1.32 7.66
C ASN A 81 -4.47 -1.07 7.98
N ASP A 82 -5.01 -1.82 8.94
CA ASP A 82 -6.41 -1.75 9.38
C ASP A 82 -6.80 -0.38 9.98
N GLU A 83 -5.80 0.37 10.46
CA GLU A 83 -5.94 1.75 10.93
C GLU A 83 -5.86 2.81 9.81
N GLU A 84 -5.57 2.42 8.56
CA GLU A 84 -5.32 3.34 7.45
C GLU A 84 -6.37 3.22 6.33
N GLU A 85 -6.51 4.27 5.53
CA GLU A 85 -7.43 4.26 4.39
C GLU A 85 -6.77 3.59 3.18
N VAL A 86 -7.23 2.38 2.81
CA VAL A 86 -6.74 1.66 1.63
C VAL A 86 -7.77 1.69 0.50
N TYR A 87 -7.41 2.31 -0.61
CA TYR A 87 -8.22 2.42 -1.82
C TYR A 87 -7.67 1.52 -2.91
N PHE A 88 -8.54 0.68 -3.47
CA PHE A 88 -8.24 -0.13 -4.65
C PHE A 88 -8.87 0.54 -5.85
N LEU A 89 -8.05 1.09 -6.73
CA LEU A 89 -8.57 1.70 -7.95
C LEU A 89 -9.02 0.59 -8.88
N ASP A 90 -10.16 0.79 -9.52
CA ASP A 90 -10.55 -0.10 -10.61
C ASP A 90 -9.60 0.08 -11.81
N ARG A 91 -9.75 -0.81 -12.80
CA ARG A 91 -8.92 -0.81 -14.01
C ARG A 91 -9.01 0.52 -14.78
N GLY A 92 -10.22 1.05 -14.93
CA GLY A 92 -10.45 2.29 -15.67
C GLY A 92 -9.83 3.50 -14.97
N GLN A 93 -10.02 3.60 -13.66
CA GLN A 93 -9.40 4.59 -12.79
C GLN A 93 -7.87 4.52 -12.84
N SER A 94 -7.32 3.31 -12.76
CA SER A 94 -5.87 3.07 -12.84
C SER A 94 -5.30 3.54 -14.18
N ILE A 95 -5.94 3.16 -15.30
CA ILE A 95 -5.52 3.59 -16.65
C ILE A 95 -5.63 5.11 -16.80
N ALA A 96 -6.74 5.71 -16.36
CA ALA A 96 -6.95 7.15 -16.44
C ALA A 96 -5.90 7.92 -15.63
N LEU A 97 -5.53 7.41 -14.45
CA LEU A 97 -4.48 7.98 -13.61
C LEU A 97 -3.11 7.88 -14.28
N LEU A 98 -2.71 6.70 -14.79
CA LEU A 98 -1.40 6.55 -15.44
C LEU A 98 -1.27 7.35 -16.73
N ARG A 99 -2.37 7.56 -17.48
CA ARG A 99 -2.36 8.43 -18.67
C ARG A 99 -2.02 9.89 -18.34
N ARG A 100 -2.45 10.38 -17.17
CA ARG A 100 -2.12 11.73 -16.69
C ARG A 100 -0.70 11.83 -16.11
N HIS A 101 -0.10 10.70 -15.78
CA HIS A 101 1.24 10.60 -15.21
C HIS A 101 2.08 9.62 -16.04
N SER A 102 2.37 10.00 -17.29
CA SER A 102 3.03 9.12 -18.28
C SER A 102 4.33 8.47 -17.78
N ARG A 103 5.08 9.14 -16.91
CA ARG A 103 6.28 8.58 -16.25
C ARG A 103 6.04 7.33 -15.39
N LEU A 104 4.79 7.04 -15.03
CA LEU A 104 4.39 5.87 -14.25
C LEU A 104 3.94 4.70 -15.15
N ILE A 105 3.84 4.90 -16.46
CA ILE A 105 3.50 3.83 -17.40
C ILE A 105 4.62 2.78 -17.37
N GLY A 106 4.23 1.50 -17.24
CA GLY A 106 5.19 0.39 -17.13
C GLY A 106 5.66 0.09 -15.71
N HIS A 107 5.22 0.86 -14.72
CA HIS A 107 5.55 0.63 -13.31
C HIS A 107 4.46 -0.12 -12.54
N ASP A 108 3.29 -0.41 -13.16
CA ASP A 108 2.18 -1.07 -12.49
C ASP A 108 2.36 -2.59 -12.33
N PRO A 109 1.92 -3.19 -11.20
CA PRO A 109 1.14 -2.56 -10.13
C PRO A 109 1.93 -1.58 -9.25
N ILE A 110 1.29 -0.50 -8.78
CA ILE A 110 1.87 0.52 -7.91
C ILE A 110 1.09 0.60 -6.61
N ILE A 111 1.79 0.64 -5.48
CA ILE A 111 1.20 1.03 -4.19
C ILE A 111 1.71 2.43 -3.84
N SER A 112 0.81 3.41 -3.80
CA SER A 112 1.11 4.80 -3.46
C SER A 112 0.64 5.11 -2.05
N VAL A 113 1.54 5.62 -1.21
CA VAL A 113 1.26 6.04 0.17
C VAL A 113 1.33 7.55 0.24
N HIS A 114 0.26 8.18 0.70
CA HIS A 114 0.22 9.61 0.98
C HIS A 114 0.26 9.83 2.50
N ASP A 115 1.25 10.56 2.99
CA ASP A 115 1.39 10.95 4.40
C ASP A 115 0.60 12.22 4.70
N LEU A 116 -0.57 12.05 5.32
CA LEU A 116 -1.46 13.16 5.67
C LEU A 116 -0.86 14.05 6.77
N GLN A 117 0.02 13.52 7.64
CA GLN A 117 0.65 14.35 8.66
C GLN A 117 1.68 15.32 8.06
N ALA A 118 2.36 14.93 6.99
CA ALA A 118 3.33 15.79 6.32
C ALA A 118 2.66 17.04 5.72
N ILE A 119 1.46 16.88 5.13
CA ILE A 119 0.64 17.97 4.58
C ILE A 119 0.35 19.02 5.66
N HIS A 120 -0.10 18.57 6.84
CA HIS A 120 -0.42 19.47 7.95
C HIS A 120 0.79 20.23 8.48
N ARG A 121 1.95 19.57 8.57
CA ARG A 121 3.17 20.17 9.15
C ARG A 121 3.83 21.19 8.23
N ARG A 122 3.86 20.91 6.93
CA ARG A 122 4.58 21.75 5.97
C ARG A 122 3.70 22.85 5.37
N ARG A 123 2.38 22.87 5.64
CA ARG A 123 1.39 23.80 5.07
C ARG A 123 1.47 23.89 3.55
N VAL A 124 1.85 22.80 2.91
CA VAL A 124 1.98 22.71 1.45
C VAL A 124 0.84 21.88 0.89
N HIS A 125 0.30 22.33 -0.23
CA HIS A 125 -0.81 21.66 -0.92
C HIS A 125 -0.37 20.44 -1.74
N HIS A 126 0.92 20.13 -1.81
CA HIS A 126 1.41 18.98 -2.55
C HIS A 126 1.37 17.69 -1.73
N VAL A 127 1.17 16.58 -2.44
CA VAL A 127 1.17 15.24 -1.88
C VAL A 127 2.57 14.90 -1.39
N HIS A 128 2.68 14.45 -0.14
CA HIS A 128 3.89 13.86 0.44
C HIS A 128 3.70 12.37 0.65
N GLY A 129 4.77 11.60 0.51
CA GLY A 129 4.77 10.16 0.79
C GLY A 129 5.73 9.41 -0.13
N PHE A 130 5.34 8.23 -0.58
CA PHE A 130 6.18 7.40 -1.44
C PHE A 130 5.36 6.37 -2.21
N ARG A 131 5.95 5.80 -3.26
CA ARG A 131 5.37 4.75 -4.10
C ARG A 131 6.27 3.53 -4.09
N LEU A 132 5.66 2.36 -4.12
CA LEU A 132 6.28 1.10 -4.43
C LEU A 132 5.81 0.63 -5.82
N HIS A 133 6.75 0.57 -6.75
CA HIS A 133 6.56 0.14 -8.14
C HIS A 133 6.80 -1.36 -8.25
N LEU A 134 5.77 -2.15 -8.00
CA LEU A 134 5.86 -3.62 -8.05
C LEU A 134 6.09 -4.11 -9.48
N GLY A 135 5.65 -3.36 -10.50
CA GLY A 135 5.89 -3.70 -11.91
C GLY A 135 7.36 -3.79 -12.30
N LEU A 136 8.27 -3.21 -11.51
CA LEU A 136 9.72 -3.31 -11.71
C LEU A 136 10.31 -4.63 -11.17
N LEU A 137 9.56 -5.36 -10.34
CA LEU A 137 9.99 -6.62 -9.75
C LEU A 137 9.63 -7.77 -10.70
N ARG A 138 10.66 -8.47 -11.19
CA ARG A 138 10.52 -9.47 -12.26
C ARG A 138 10.26 -10.88 -11.75
N GLN A 139 10.37 -11.11 -10.44
CA GLN A 139 10.17 -12.40 -9.81
C GLN A 139 9.04 -12.31 -8.77
N GLU A 140 8.24 -13.37 -8.67
CA GLU A 140 7.10 -13.44 -7.75
C GLU A 140 7.55 -13.28 -6.28
N ASP A 141 8.62 -13.99 -5.88
CA ASP A 141 9.19 -13.91 -4.53
C ASP A 141 9.70 -12.51 -4.17
N GLN A 142 10.26 -11.79 -5.15
CA GLN A 142 10.69 -10.41 -4.95
C GLN A 142 9.49 -9.49 -4.70
N ALA A 143 8.41 -9.65 -5.47
CA ALA A 143 7.18 -8.89 -5.29
C ALA A 143 6.53 -9.18 -3.94
N LEU A 144 6.43 -10.47 -3.55
CA LEU A 144 5.89 -10.86 -2.25
C LEU A 144 6.73 -10.29 -1.09
N ARG A 145 8.05 -10.44 -1.15
CA ARG A 145 8.95 -9.88 -0.14
C ARG A 145 8.80 -8.36 -0.05
N ALA A 146 8.71 -7.66 -1.17
CA ALA A 146 8.50 -6.21 -1.20
C ALA A 146 7.17 -5.81 -0.55
N LEU A 147 6.08 -6.53 -0.83
CA LEU A 147 4.77 -6.32 -0.21
C LEU A 147 4.82 -6.51 1.31
N GLN A 148 5.44 -7.59 1.78
CA GLN A 148 5.60 -7.87 3.21
C GLN A 148 6.45 -6.81 3.90
N MET A 149 7.58 -6.41 3.30
CA MET A 149 8.45 -5.35 3.82
C MET A 149 7.71 -4.01 3.89
N PHE A 150 6.95 -3.69 2.84
CA PHE A 150 6.15 -2.48 2.77
C PHE A 150 5.08 -2.43 3.87
N ALA A 151 4.31 -3.50 4.04
CA ALA A 151 3.28 -3.58 5.07
C ALA A 151 3.87 -3.41 6.47
N ARG A 152 4.96 -4.12 6.78
CA ARG A 152 5.69 -3.98 8.05
C ARG A 152 6.24 -2.58 8.24
N PHE A 153 6.81 -1.99 7.19
CA PHE A 153 7.41 -0.67 7.25
C PHE A 153 6.39 0.39 7.65
N LEU A 154 5.18 0.38 7.08
CA LEU A 154 4.14 1.35 7.43
C LEU A 154 3.73 1.22 8.89
N GLN A 155 3.47 0.00 9.35
CA GLN A 155 3.08 -0.26 10.75
C GLN A 155 4.16 0.21 11.73
N MET A 156 5.43 -0.11 11.48
CA MET A 156 6.54 0.24 12.36
C MET A 156 6.85 1.74 12.40
N ASN A 157 6.54 2.46 11.31
CA ASN A 157 6.91 3.86 11.14
C ASN A 157 5.72 4.81 11.15
N ARG A 158 4.54 4.34 11.59
CA ARG A 158 3.31 5.14 11.70
C ARG A 158 3.45 6.37 12.58
N SER A 159 4.37 6.38 13.56
CA SER A 159 4.65 7.54 14.41
C SER A 159 5.87 8.37 13.98
N ALA A 160 6.57 7.97 12.90
CA ALA A 160 7.82 8.60 12.49
C ALA A 160 7.61 10.09 12.16
N LYS A 161 8.45 10.97 12.73
CA LYS A 161 8.34 12.42 12.48
C LYS A 161 8.65 12.76 11.02
N ASP A 162 9.66 12.12 10.43
CA ASP A 162 10.09 12.34 9.05
C ASP A 162 10.10 11.01 8.31
N LEU A 163 8.99 10.71 7.63
CA LEU A 163 8.81 9.44 6.93
C LEU A 163 9.78 9.31 5.75
N GLU A 164 10.05 10.39 5.03
CA GLU A 164 10.95 10.40 3.87
C GLU A 164 12.36 9.95 4.27
N LYS A 165 12.90 10.52 5.36
CA LYS A 165 14.22 10.12 5.88
C LYS A 165 14.26 8.63 6.24
N VAL A 166 13.19 8.14 6.85
CA VAL A 166 13.07 6.74 7.29
C VAL A 166 12.93 5.79 6.10
N VAL A 167 12.19 6.16 5.05
CA VAL A 167 12.11 5.40 3.78
C VAL A 167 13.49 5.26 3.16
N ARG A 168 14.23 6.37 3.03
CA ARG A 168 15.60 6.38 2.46
C ARG A 168 16.56 5.50 3.26
N ALA A 169 16.45 5.53 4.59
CA ALA A 169 17.34 4.77 5.46
C ALA A 169 17.07 3.25 5.45
N ASN A 170 15.79 2.84 5.35
CA ASN A 170 15.40 1.44 5.54
C ASN A 170 15.07 0.73 4.22
N LEU A 171 14.14 1.25 3.43
CA LEU A 171 13.63 0.52 2.26
C LEU A 171 14.65 0.47 1.12
N HIS A 172 15.40 1.55 0.88
CA HIS A 172 16.43 1.55 -0.16
C HIS A 172 17.58 0.57 0.15
N ARG A 173 17.94 0.40 1.43
CA ARG A 173 19.03 -0.48 1.85
C ARG A 173 18.67 -1.96 1.81
N GLN A 174 17.38 -2.30 1.80
CA GLN A 174 16.89 -3.68 1.85
C GLN A 174 16.61 -4.25 0.44
N GLY A 175 17.23 -3.71 -0.60
CA GLY A 175 17.12 -4.23 -1.97
C GLY A 175 15.88 -3.75 -2.75
N LEU A 176 15.12 -2.78 -2.22
CA LEU A 176 14.04 -2.12 -2.95
C LEU A 176 14.47 -0.79 -3.60
N ALA A 177 15.78 -0.53 -3.64
CA ALA A 177 16.34 0.61 -4.37
C ALA A 177 15.93 0.52 -5.86
N GLY A 178 15.29 1.57 -6.38
CA GLY A 178 14.74 1.60 -7.74
C GLY A 178 13.26 1.22 -7.84
N ALA A 179 12.74 0.39 -6.92
CA ALA A 179 11.31 0.10 -6.81
C ALA A 179 10.56 1.09 -5.91
N ILE A 180 11.27 1.91 -5.13
CA ILE A 180 10.68 2.95 -4.27
C ILE A 180 10.94 4.34 -4.86
N GLU A 181 9.88 5.14 -4.97
CA GLU A 181 9.94 6.56 -5.33
C GLU A 181 9.38 7.41 -4.18
N ILE A 182 10.09 8.43 -3.71
CA ILE A 182 9.56 9.37 -2.71
C ILE A 182 8.81 10.49 -3.44
N VAL A 183 7.59 10.78 -3.01
CA VAL A 183 6.70 11.80 -3.59
C VAL A 183 6.63 12.99 -2.64
N GLY A 184 6.93 14.19 -3.13
CA GLY A 184 6.93 15.41 -2.32
C GLY A 184 8.09 15.45 -1.32
N GLY A 185 9.09 16.29 -1.59
CA GLY A 185 10.27 16.51 -0.76
C GLY A 185 11.04 17.72 -1.27
N VAL A 186 12.09 18.16 -0.58
CA VAL A 186 12.85 19.39 -0.93
C VAL A 186 13.40 19.35 -2.37
N GLY A 187 13.64 18.16 -2.93
CA GLY A 187 14.06 17.97 -4.33
C GLY A 187 12.96 18.02 -5.40
N TYR A 188 11.67 18.12 -5.02
CA TYR A 188 10.58 18.29 -5.99
C TYR A 188 10.43 19.73 -6.50
N LYS A 189 11.11 20.71 -5.87
CA LYS A 189 11.07 22.12 -6.30
C LYS A 189 11.70 22.37 -7.68
N HIS A 190 12.56 21.49 -8.18
CA HIS A 190 13.22 21.65 -9.47
C HIS A 190 12.54 20.91 -10.64
N LEU A 191 11.41 20.22 -10.41
CA LEU A 191 10.79 19.34 -11.42
C LEU A 191 9.35 19.75 -11.80
N THR A 192 8.91 20.93 -11.37
CA THR A 192 7.62 21.51 -11.76
C THR A 192 7.76 22.86 -12.48
N GLU A 193 8.99 23.26 -12.81
CA GLU A 193 9.32 24.43 -13.63
C GLU A 193 10.06 23.99 -14.91
N GLU A 194 9.47 23.10 -15.71
CA GLU A 194 9.79 22.95 -17.14
C GLU A 194 8.54 22.52 -17.92
#